data_AF-A0A409VXN7-F1
#
_entry.id   AF-A0A409VXN7-F1
#
_cell.length_a   1.000
_cell.length_b   1.000
_cell.length_c   1.000
_cell.angle_alpha   90.00
_cell.angle_beta   90.00
_cell.angle_gamma   90.00
#
_symmetry.space_group_name_H-M   'P 1'
#
loop_
_entity.id
_entity.type
_entity.pdbx_description
1 polymer ?
#
loop_
_entity_poly.entity_id
_entity_poly.type
_entity_poly.pdbx_seq_one_letter_code
_entity_poly.pdbx_strand_id
1 'polypeptide(L)'
;MSDIVSETMTDVSSAAPRTMFSSHNTGAHYLYSKLAIVSDPGMPVEIAHEEEETSSQIPSQGFTALASGRAPSASGLYEYLVYKPSSGSTPRVWSGRKTNFSYPGDEAMYSCVNRYLEAIKWVQLMSWKNDTSAAQSYAYSYTTGMNITHGKEINEGFNLGASYEGMSMGYEHSEKTFKTTETTSSKTKTITVNVPAHSLVVFYQRRFDFRDEVTFICDAWGQYWNIGPWGGYTPLVQKNTQVQIMAEEYFTSSKKLPSGPGSVTTSYVSRARLADTTRKRENVTQRSKNMLVKMGL
;
A
#
# COMPACT_ATOMS: atom_id res chain seq x y z
N MET A 1 9.19 -6.94 -68.93
CA MET A 1 8.29 -8.12 -68.94
C MET A 1 7.86 -8.31 -67.49
N SER A 2 6.70 -7.82 -67.02
CA SER A 2 5.32 -8.07 -67.52
C SER A 2 4.94 -9.55 -67.26
N ASP A 3 3.82 -9.92 -66.63
CA ASP A 3 2.58 -9.23 -66.18
C ASP A 3 2.10 -9.85 -64.82
N ILE A 4 1.24 -9.29 -63.95
CA ILE A 4 0.06 -8.38 -64.01
C ILE A 4 -1.28 -9.09 -64.34
N VAL A 5 -1.89 -9.71 -63.30
CA VAL A 5 -3.34 -10.03 -63.15
C VAL A 5 -3.66 -9.91 -61.64
N SER A 6 -4.59 -9.09 -61.14
CA SER A 6 -6.08 -9.24 -61.07
C SER A 6 -6.53 -10.61 -60.51
N GLU A 7 -7.61 -10.81 -59.75
CA GLU A 7 -8.78 -10.02 -59.32
C GLU A 7 -9.42 -10.83 -58.15
N THR A 8 -10.17 -10.35 -57.15
CA THR A 8 -11.53 -9.79 -57.21
C THR A 8 -11.96 -9.25 -55.83
N MET A 9 -12.88 -8.27 -55.82
CA MET A 9 -13.71 -7.95 -54.65
C MET A 9 -15.02 -8.75 -54.68
N THR A 10 -15.62 -8.99 -53.51
CA THR A 10 -17.08 -9.15 -53.41
C THR A 10 -17.59 -8.57 -52.10
N ASP A 11 -18.50 -7.60 -52.20
CA ASP A 11 -19.22 -6.94 -51.11
C ASP A 11 -20.73 -7.07 -51.39
N VAL A 12 -21.49 -7.70 -50.50
CA VAL A 12 -22.97 -7.72 -50.55
C VAL A 12 -23.59 -7.77 -49.15
N SER A 13 -23.88 -6.57 -48.63
CA SER A 13 -25.15 -6.14 -48.02
C SER A 13 -25.88 -6.95 -46.92
N SER A 14 -26.30 -6.20 -45.89
CA SER A 14 -27.70 -6.11 -45.40
C SER A 14 -28.45 -7.35 -44.90
N ALA A 15 -28.78 -7.36 -43.60
CA ALA A 15 -30.18 -7.21 -43.15
C ALA A 15 -30.29 -6.89 -41.65
N ALA A 16 -31.24 -6.03 -41.29
CA ALA A 16 -31.71 -5.87 -39.91
C ALA A 16 -33.24 -6.02 -39.88
N PRO A 17 -33.81 -6.70 -38.87
CA PRO A 17 -35.21 -6.53 -38.51
C PRO A 17 -35.37 -5.93 -37.10
N ARG A 18 -36.29 -4.97 -37.00
CA ARG A 18 -36.89 -4.55 -35.72
C ARG A 18 -37.78 -5.67 -35.17
N THR A 19 -37.91 -5.74 -33.85
CA THR A 19 -39.13 -6.23 -33.20
C THR A 19 -39.42 -5.42 -31.94
N MET A 20 -40.65 -4.90 -31.84
CA MET A 20 -41.20 -4.32 -30.62
C MET A 20 -42.05 -5.36 -29.91
N PHE A 21 -41.87 -5.53 -28.59
CA PHE A 21 -42.88 -5.95 -27.60
C PHE A 21 -42.37 -5.40 -26.25
N SER A 22 -42.99 -4.42 -25.60
CA SER A 22 -44.35 -4.37 -25.01
C SER A 22 -44.50 -5.22 -23.75
N SER A 23 -44.64 -4.52 -22.62
CA SER A 23 -45.29 -4.91 -21.36
C SER A 23 -45.01 -6.29 -20.74
N HIS A 24 -44.51 -6.30 -19.50
CA HIS A 24 -45.41 -6.38 -18.34
C HIS A 24 -44.74 -5.89 -17.05
N ASN A 25 -45.53 -5.23 -16.20
CA ASN A 25 -45.15 -4.73 -14.89
C ASN A 25 -45.77 -5.64 -13.83
N THR A 26 -44.95 -6.30 -13.01
CA THR A 26 -45.37 -6.98 -11.78
C THR A 26 -44.38 -6.67 -10.68
N GLY A 27 -44.78 -5.81 -9.74
CA GLY A 27 -43.94 -5.39 -8.63
C GLY A 27 -43.77 -6.49 -7.59
N ALA A 28 -42.55 -6.66 -7.09
CA ALA A 28 -42.26 -7.34 -5.83
C ALA A 28 -41.92 -6.29 -4.78
N HIS A 29 -42.90 -5.93 -3.94
CA HIS A 29 -42.67 -5.12 -2.75
C HIS A 29 -41.82 -5.92 -1.75
N TYR A 30 -40.51 -5.65 -1.69
CA TYR A 30 -39.69 -6.12 -0.59
C TYR A 30 -39.95 -5.25 0.65
N LEU A 31 -40.59 -5.87 1.65
CA LEU A 31 -40.82 -5.28 2.96
C LEU A 31 -39.47 -5.05 3.65
N TYR A 32 -39.08 -3.78 3.78
CA TYR A 32 -38.02 -3.37 4.69
C TYR A 32 -38.48 -3.59 6.14
N SER A 33 -38.08 -4.71 6.75
CA SER A 33 -38.12 -4.88 8.19
C SER A 33 -37.07 -3.97 8.83
N LYS A 34 -37.50 -2.76 9.25
CA LYS A 34 -36.71 -1.92 10.16
C LYS A 34 -36.47 -2.69 11.46
N LEU A 35 -35.23 -3.11 11.69
CA LEU A 35 -34.77 -3.44 13.04
C LEU A 35 -34.88 -2.17 13.89
N ALA A 36 -35.68 -2.23 14.94
CA ALA A 36 -35.86 -1.12 15.86
C ALA A 36 -34.59 -0.92 16.69
N ILE A 37 -34.00 0.27 16.57
CA ILE A 37 -33.11 0.78 17.61
C ILE A 37 -34.01 1.16 18.78
N VAL A 38 -33.81 0.53 19.93
CA VAL A 38 -34.49 0.89 21.18
C VAL A 38 -33.84 2.16 21.71
N SER A 39 -34.42 3.31 21.36
CA SER A 39 -34.04 4.62 21.91
C SER A 39 -34.87 4.89 23.16
N ASP A 40 -34.18 5.01 24.29
CA ASP A 40 -34.78 5.34 25.60
C ASP A 40 -35.28 6.80 25.64
N PRO A 41 -36.56 7.08 25.98
CA PRO A 41 -37.10 8.42 25.96
C PRO A 41 -37.12 9.09 27.35
N GLY A 42 -36.25 10.09 27.54
CA GLY A 42 -36.59 11.26 28.37
C GLY A 42 -35.62 11.62 29.49
N MET A 43 -34.73 12.57 29.22
CA MET A 43 -34.29 13.57 30.20
C MET A 43 -34.16 14.92 29.47
N PRO A 44 -34.78 16.01 29.96
CA PRO A 44 -34.46 17.36 29.48
C PRO A 44 -33.14 17.80 30.11
N VAL A 45 -32.24 18.38 29.30
CA VAL A 45 -31.03 19.05 29.79
C VAL A 45 -31.02 20.46 29.20
N GLU A 46 -30.73 21.43 30.05
CA GLU A 46 -30.80 22.86 29.75
C GLU A 46 -29.78 23.29 28.68
N ILE A 47 -30.15 24.33 27.94
CA ILE A 47 -29.25 25.06 27.06
C ILE A 47 -28.50 26.09 27.91
N ALA A 48 -27.18 26.01 27.92
CA ALA A 48 -26.30 27.11 28.36
C ALA A 48 -25.49 27.61 27.15
N HIS A 49 -25.36 28.93 27.07
CA HIS A 49 -24.72 29.68 25.98
C HIS A 49 -23.24 29.97 26.30
N GLU A 50 -22.43 30.18 25.25
CA GLU A 50 -21.10 30.84 25.28
C GLU A 50 -20.00 30.06 26.08
N GLU A 51 -18.68 30.22 25.88
CA GLU A 51 -17.85 31.33 25.37
C GLU A 51 -16.62 30.88 24.52
N GLU A 52 -16.08 31.85 23.77
CA GLU A 52 -14.67 32.13 23.40
C GLU A 52 -13.72 31.13 22.66
N GLU A 53 -13.19 31.63 21.53
CA GLU A 53 -11.93 31.20 20.90
C GLU A 53 -10.70 31.68 21.71
N THR A 54 -10.08 30.81 22.51
CA THR A 54 -8.81 31.14 23.17
C THR A 54 -7.59 30.78 22.32
N SER A 55 -7.17 31.75 21.50
CA SER A 55 -5.85 31.75 20.83
C SER A 55 -4.72 31.72 21.86
N SER A 56 -4.07 30.57 22.02
CA SER A 56 -2.98 30.37 22.99
C SER A 56 -1.62 30.67 22.36
N GLN A 57 -1.17 31.92 22.50
CA GLN A 57 0.23 32.29 22.27
C GLN A 57 1.13 31.59 23.32
N ILE A 58 2.04 30.73 22.87
CA ILE A 58 3.05 30.11 23.74
C ILE A 58 4.22 31.10 23.93
N PRO A 59 4.68 31.37 25.17
CA PRO A 59 5.78 32.31 25.40
C PRO A 59 7.10 31.83 24.81
N SER A 60 7.81 32.73 24.13
CA SER A 60 9.17 32.50 23.64
C SER A 60 10.18 32.52 24.80
N GLN A 61 10.38 31.38 25.46
CA GLN A 61 11.56 31.19 26.31
C GLN A 61 12.73 30.68 25.47
N GLY A 62 13.90 31.30 25.66
CA GLY A 62 15.09 31.04 24.86
C GLY A 62 15.65 29.64 25.05
N PHE A 63 15.38 28.74 24.11
CA PHE A 63 15.99 27.42 24.06
C PHE A 63 17.33 27.44 23.34
N THR A 64 18.42 27.39 24.11
CA THR A 64 19.76 27.03 23.60
C THR A 64 19.81 25.52 23.33
N ALA A 65 18.97 25.05 22.40
CA ALA A 65 18.88 23.66 22.03
C ALA A 65 20.06 23.26 21.13
N LEU A 66 21.15 22.80 21.76
CA LEU A 66 21.97 21.75 21.14
C LEU A 66 21.01 20.65 20.69
N ALA A 67 21.10 20.27 19.40
CA ALA A 67 20.08 19.47 18.72
C ALA A 67 20.03 18.00 19.21
N SER A 68 19.54 17.81 20.44
CA SER A 68 19.12 16.52 21.01
C SER A 68 17.72 16.16 20.54
N GLY A 69 17.52 16.15 19.21
CA GLY A 69 16.53 15.26 18.64
C GLY A 69 17.01 13.86 18.96
N ARG A 70 16.26 13.12 19.79
CA ARG A 70 16.56 11.77 20.30
C ARG A 70 17.47 11.01 19.33
N ALA A 71 18.73 10.82 19.71
CA ALA A 71 19.70 10.10 18.88
C ALA A 71 19.07 8.79 18.41
N PRO A 72 19.10 8.48 17.11
CA PRO A 72 18.38 7.34 16.57
C PRO A 72 18.82 6.08 17.32
N SER A 73 17.83 5.32 17.82
CA SER A 73 18.07 4.16 18.68
C SER A 73 18.76 3.05 17.90
N ALA A 74 20.10 3.02 17.97
CA ALA A 74 21.03 1.95 17.60
C ALA A 74 20.91 1.32 16.18
N SER A 75 19.95 1.70 15.34
CA SER A 75 19.86 1.17 13.97
C SER A 75 21.05 1.69 13.16
N GLY A 76 22.03 0.83 12.83
CA GLY A 76 23.28 1.18 12.13
C GLY A 76 23.13 1.64 10.68
N LEU A 77 21.94 2.12 10.30
CA LEU A 77 21.56 2.45 8.94
C LEU A 77 21.85 3.92 8.62
N TYR A 78 23.11 4.37 8.69
CA TYR A 78 23.53 5.76 8.40
C TYR A 78 24.80 5.88 7.53
N GLU A 79 25.23 4.78 6.94
CA GLU A 79 26.48 4.64 6.18
C GLU A 79 26.25 4.61 4.66
N TYR A 80 25.09 4.15 4.19
CA TYR A 80 24.80 3.92 2.76
C TYR A 80 23.41 4.42 2.34
N LEU A 81 23.25 4.83 1.07
CA LEU A 81 21.94 5.20 0.50
C LEU A 81 20.96 4.04 0.39
N VAL A 82 21.47 2.81 0.29
CA VAL A 82 20.68 1.59 0.11
C VAL A 82 21.17 0.53 1.08
N TYR A 83 20.23 -0.12 1.77
CA TYR A 83 20.45 -1.28 2.60
C TYR A 83 19.62 -2.45 2.07
N LYS A 84 20.27 -3.61 1.93
CA LYS A 84 19.63 -4.86 1.52
C LYS A 84 19.70 -5.90 2.63
N PRO A 85 18.69 -6.76 2.77
CA PRO A 85 18.72 -7.81 3.78
C PRO A 85 19.91 -8.76 3.68
N SER A 86 20.48 -9.11 4.83
CA SER A 86 21.73 -9.88 4.96
C SER A 86 21.62 -11.35 4.55
N SER A 87 20.41 -11.93 4.56
CA SER A 87 20.13 -13.37 4.57
C SER A 87 20.34 -14.13 3.24
N GLY A 88 21.02 -13.54 2.24
CA GLY A 88 21.23 -14.11 0.90
C GLY A 88 19.95 -14.32 0.05
N SER A 89 18.79 -14.21 0.68
CA SER A 89 17.44 -14.28 0.12
C SER A 89 16.61 -13.14 0.71
N THR A 90 15.66 -12.61 -0.05
CA THR A 90 14.79 -11.54 0.44
C THR A 90 13.89 -12.07 1.57
N PRO A 91 13.93 -11.49 2.78
CA PRO A 91 13.17 -11.93 3.94
C PRO A 91 11.69 -11.63 3.76
N ARG A 92 10.83 -12.58 4.14
CA ARG A 92 9.40 -12.32 4.28
C ARG A 92 9.16 -11.69 5.65
N VAL A 93 8.84 -10.40 5.67
CA VAL A 93 8.65 -9.61 6.89
C VAL A 93 7.20 -9.60 7.36
N TRP A 94 6.24 -9.95 6.49
CA TRP A 94 4.83 -10.10 6.85
C TRP A 94 4.16 -11.15 5.96
N SER A 95 3.12 -11.80 6.48
CA SER A 95 2.22 -12.63 5.68
C SER A 95 0.81 -12.61 6.27
N GLY A 96 -0.20 -12.82 5.44
CA GLY A 96 -1.58 -12.84 5.91
C GLY A 96 -2.62 -13.11 4.82
N ARG A 97 -3.87 -13.24 5.26
CA ARG A 97 -5.04 -13.42 4.39
C ARG A 97 -5.87 -12.14 4.36
N LYS A 98 -6.28 -11.69 3.18
CA LYS A 98 -7.20 -10.57 2.97
C LYS A 98 -8.41 -11.03 2.18
N THR A 99 -9.61 -10.68 2.63
CA THR A 99 -10.87 -11.04 1.96
C THR A 99 -11.03 -10.16 0.71
N ASN A 100 -11.30 -10.78 -0.43
CA ASN A 100 -11.64 -10.08 -1.67
C ASN A 100 -13.14 -9.84 -1.80
N PHE A 101 -13.92 -10.88 -1.50
CA PHE A 101 -15.37 -10.79 -1.29
C PHE A 101 -15.80 -11.93 -0.37
N SER A 102 -16.97 -11.80 0.24
CA SER A 102 -17.60 -12.86 1.03
C SER A 102 -19.12 -12.74 0.94
N TYR A 103 -19.77 -13.82 0.52
CA TYR A 103 -21.21 -14.02 0.55
C TYR A 103 -21.48 -15.17 1.55
N PRO A 104 -21.80 -14.87 2.82
CA PRO A 104 -21.90 -15.88 3.86
C PRO A 104 -22.86 -17.01 3.49
N GLY A 105 -22.37 -18.25 3.55
CA GLY A 105 -23.14 -19.46 3.22
C GLY A 105 -23.11 -19.88 1.74
N ASP A 106 -22.50 -19.09 0.84
CA ASP A 106 -22.43 -19.38 -0.60
C ASP A 106 -20.97 -19.46 -1.09
N GLU A 107 -20.30 -18.30 -1.24
CA GLU A 107 -18.94 -18.21 -1.74
C GLU A 107 -18.13 -17.03 -1.18
N ALA A 108 -16.83 -17.23 -1.01
CA ALA A 108 -15.87 -16.20 -0.68
C ALA A 108 -14.56 -16.39 -1.47
N MET A 109 -13.79 -15.32 -1.59
CA MET A 109 -12.45 -15.36 -2.18
C MET A 109 -11.48 -14.60 -1.29
N TYR A 110 -10.29 -15.17 -1.12
CA TYR A 110 -9.24 -14.60 -0.29
C TYR A 110 -7.91 -14.50 -1.03
N SER A 111 -7.20 -13.42 -0.78
CA SER A 111 -5.82 -13.19 -1.19
C SER A 111 -4.88 -13.59 -0.05
N CYS A 112 -4.03 -14.59 -0.27
CA CYS A 112 -2.95 -14.98 0.62
C CYS A 112 -1.66 -14.25 0.18
N VAL A 113 -1.30 -13.23 0.96
CA VAL A 113 -0.24 -12.27 0.67
C VAL A 113 1.01 -12.63 1.44
N ASN A 114 2.16 -12.66 0.76
CA ASN A 114 3.48 -12.82 1.34
C ASN A 114 4.33 -11.61 0.98
N ARG A 115 4.79 -10.87 1.99
CA ARG A 115 5.43 -9.56 1.83
C ARG A 115 6.91 -9.61 2.16
N TYR A 116 7.71 -9.19 1.20
CA TYR A 116 9.16 -9.25 1.26
C TYR A 116 9.75 -7.83 1.27
N LEU A 117 10.69 -7.56 2.18
CA LEU A 117 11.40 -6.28 2.23
C LEU A 117 12.60 -6.35 1.29
N GLU A 118 12.54 -5.67 0.15
CA GLU A 118 13.60 -5.70 -0.87
C GLU A 118 14.75 -4.74 -0.54
N ALA A 119 14.43 -3.56 0.02
CA ALA A 119 15.44 -2.60 0.47
C ALA A 119 14.89 -1.59 1.50
N ILE A 120 15.79 -1.08 2.35
CA ILE A 120 15.61 0.18 3.07
C ILE A 120 16.51 1.21 2.38
N LYS A 121 16.01 2.41 2.12
CA LYS A 121 16.72 3.45 1.36
C LYS A 121 16.67 4.80 2.07
N TRP A 122 17.73 5.57 1.90
CA TRP A 122 17.76 7.00 2.21
C TRP A 122 17.65 7.80 0.92
N VAL A 123 16.49 8.40 0.71
CA VAL A 123 16.25 9.27 -0.45
C VAL A 123 16.78 10.65 -0.11
N GLN A 124 17.80 11.12 -0.83
CA GLN A 124 18.30 12.48 -0.69
C GLN A 124 17.26 13.45 -1.21
N LEU A 125 16.76 14.37 -0.37
CA LEU A 125 15.79 15.38 -0.81
C LEU A 125 16.42 16.76 -1.01
N MET A 126 17.47 17.10 -0.25
CA MET A 126 18.26 18.32 -0.44
C MET A 126 19.72 18.12 -0.02
N SER A 127 20.60 18.97 -0.56
CA SER A 127 22.03 19.04 -0.23
C SER A 127 22.42 20.52 -0.24
N TRP A 128 22.75 21.09 0.92
CA TRP A 128 23.03 22.51 1.10
C TRP A 128 24.47 22.73 1.57
N LYS A 129 25.24 23.56 0.86
CA LYS A 129 26.56 24.03 1.28
C LYS A 129 26.45 25.50 1.71
N ASN A 130 26.64 25.78 2.98
CA ASN A 130 26.69 27.14 3.50
C ASN A 130 28.14 27.59 3.49
N ASP A 131 28.50 28.41 2.51
CA ASP A 131 29.85 28.99 2.38
C ASP A 131 30.04 30.31 3.15
N THR A 132 29.00 30.78 3.85
CA THR A 132 29.06 32.01 4.66
C THR A 132 29.61 31.75 6.06
N SER A 133 30.05 32.82 6.73
CA SER A 133 30.53 32.81 8.11
C SER A 133 29.43 32.77 9.17
N ALA A 134 28.15 32.87 8.77
CA ALA A 134 27.00 32.79 9.67
C ALA A 134 26.28 31.45 9.51
N ALA A 135 25.65 30.95 10.58
CA ALA A 135 24.73 29.82 10.47
C ALA A 135 23.47 30.25 9.70
N GLN A 136 22.97 29.37 8.84
CA GLN A 136 21.73 29.56 8.08
C GLN A 136 20.66 28.58 8.58
N SER A 137 19.39 28.90 8.37
CA SER A 137 18.27 28.06 8.78
C SER A 137 17.18 28.09 7.71
N TYR A 138 16.68 26.92 7.32
CA TYR A 138 15.71 26.77 6.24
C TYR A 138 14.53 25.88 6.65
N ALA A 139 13.31 26.36 6.40
CA ALA A 139 12.12 25.53 6.45
C ALA A 139 12.12 24.60 5.22
N TYR A 140 12.13 23.30 5.44
CA TYR A 140 12.07 22.28 4.38
C TYR A 140 10.88 21.36 4.58
N SER A 141 10.13 21.10 3.51
CA SER A 141 8.94 20.25 3.51
C SER A 141 9.21 18.93 2.80
N TYR A 142 8.86 17.82 3.46
CA TYR A 142 8.89 16.47 2.87
C TYR A 142 7.53 15.77 3.04
N THR A 143 7.21 14.83 2.16
CA THR A 143 5.90 14.17 2.13
C THR A 143 6.04 12.67 2.40
N THR A 144 5.18 12.14 3.26
CA THR A 144 5.03 10.70 3.49
C THR A 144 3.90 10.13 2.66
N GLY A 145 3.92 8.83 2.41
CA GLY A 145 2.88 8.12 1.69
C GLY A 145 3.41 6.89 0.95
N MET A 146 2.48 6.13 0.38
CA MET A 146 2.76 4.90 -0.36
C MET A 146 2.55 5.10 -1.86
N ASN A 147 3.44 4.50 -2.67
CA ASN A 147 3.28 4.39 -4.11
C ASN A 147 3.35 2.90 -4.53
N ILE A 148 2.42 2.46 -5.37
CA ILE A 148 2.41 1.10 -5.92
C ILE A 148 3.02 1.15 -7.32
N THR A 149 4.29 0.78 -7.44
CA THR A 149 5.04 0.90 -8.70
C THR A 149 4.78 -0.25 -9.67
N HIS A 150 4.22 -1.36 -9.19
CA HIS A 150 3.80 -2.49 -10.04
C HIS A 150 2.61 -3.24 -9.42
N GLY A 151 1.70 -3.76 -10.23
CA GLY A 151 0.57 -4.59 -9.78
C GLY A 151 -0.56 -3.84 -9.08
N LYS A 152 -0.81 -2.57 -9.45
CA LYS A 152 -1.83 -1.68 -8.84
C LYS A 152 -3.26 -2.26 -8.91
N GLU A 153 -3.53 -3.08 -9.91
CA GLU A 153 -4.79 -3.77 -10.17
C GLU A 153 -5.20 -4.75 -9.06
N ILE A 154 -4.30 -5.15 -8.16
CA ILE A 154 -4.67 -5.92 -6.96
C ILE A 154 -5.68 -5.17 -6.07
N ASN A 155 -5.73 -3.83 -6.15
CA ASN A 155 -6.67 -3.01 -5.38
C ASN A 155 -8.14 -3.25 -5.74
N GLU A 156 -8.43 -3.78 -6.93
CA GLU A 156 -9.79 -4.24 -7.30
C GLU A 156 -10.26 -5.41 -6.42
N GLY A 157 -9.30 -6.19 -5.89
CA GLY A 157 -9.57 -7.29 -4.99
C GLY A 157 -9.55 -6.88 -3.52
N PHE A 158 -8.54 -6.14 -3.05
CA PHE A 158 -8.49 -5.64 -1.67
C PHE A 158 -7.61 -4.40 -1.58
N ASN A 159 -7.94 -3.46 -0.68
CA ASN A 159 -7.15 -2.25 -0.49
C ASN A 159 -5.72 -2.60 -0.01
N LEU A 160 -4.74 -2.44 -0.89
CA LEU A 160 -3.35 -2.79 -0.60
C LEU A 160 -2.74 -1.82 0.43
N GLY A 161 -3.06 -0.53 0.38
CA GLY A 161 -2.57 0.46 1.36
C GLY A 161 -3.02 0.15 2.78
N ALA A 162 -4.30 -0.18 2.96
CA ALA A 162 -4.85 -0.63 4.23
C ALA A 162 -4.28 -1.98 4.70
N SER A 163 -3.58 -2.72 3.83
CA SER A 163 -2.84 -3.93 4.22
C SER A 163 -1.43 -3.65 4.78
N TYR A 164 -0.90 -2.44 4.62
CA TYR A 164 0.35 -1.99 5.25
C TYR A 164 0.09 -1.19 6.54
N GLU A 165 -1.09 -0.59 6.70
CA GLU A 165 -1.44 0.18 7.90
C GLU A 165 -1.41 -0.69 9.17
N GLY A 166 -0.69 -0.24 10.21
CA GLY A 166 -0.48 -1.00 11.44
C GLY A 166 0.45 -2.22 11.29
N MET A 167 1.01 -2.48 10.10
CA MET A 167 2.00 -3.54 9.92
C MET A 167 3.29 -3.18 10.66
N SER A 168 3.77 -4.08 11.51
CA SER A 168 5.09 -4.02 12.15
C SER A 168 6.08 -4.96 11.48
N MET A 169 7.37 -4.59 11.48
CA MET A 169 8.50 -5.47 11.14
C MET A 169 9.75 -5.10 11.94
N GLY A 170 10.55 -6.10 12.34
CA GLY A 170 11.84 -5.90 13.00
C GLY A 170 12.98 -5.71 12.01
N TYR A 171 13.89 -4.77 12.28
CA TYR A 171 15.10 -4.52 11.50
C TYR A 171 16.19 -3.86 12.38
N GLU A 172 17.46 -4.31 12.30
CA GLU A 172 18.60 -3.77 13.06
C GLU A 172 18.27 -3.35 14.52
N HIS A 173 17.84 -4.32 15.34
CA HIS A 173 17.46 -4.15 16.75
C HIS A 173 16.33 -3.12 17.01
N SER A 174 15.63 -2.70 15.96
CA SER A 174 14.51 -1.76 15.96
C SER A 174 13.25 -2.40 15.38
N GLU A 175 12.12 -1.72 15.55
CA GLU A 175 10.82 -2.10 14.97
C GLU A 175 10.25 -0.93 14.16
N LYS A 176 9.73 -1.21 12.96
CA LYS A 176 9.00 -0.25 12.13
C LYS A 176 7.54 -0.66 12.08
N THR A 177 6.67 0.12 12.72
CA THR A 177 5.22 0.12 12.46
C THR A 177 4.89 1.19 11.41
N PHE A 178 4.07 0.83 10.43
CA PHE A 178 3.62 1.74 9.37
C PHE A 178 2.31 2.46 9.75
N LYS A 179 2.29 3.78 9.59
CA LYS A 179 1.15 4.64 9.95
C LYS A 179 0.21 4.88 8.77
N THR A 180 -1.04 5.23 9.06
CA THR A 180 -2.04 5.75 8.10
C THR A 180 -1.46 6.83 7.17
N THR A 181 -0.61 7.73 7.70
CA THR A 181 0.06 8.83 6.97
C THR A 181 1.19 8.38 6.05
N GLU A 182 1.58 7.11 6.11
CA GLU A 182 2.61 6.48 5.27
C GLU A 182 2.00 5.49 4.27
N THR A 183 0.71 5.11 4.42
CA THR A 183 0.09 3.99 3.69
C THR A 183 -1.19 4.35 2.94
N THR A 184 -2.24 4.73 3.65
CA THR A 184 -3.60 4.99 3.14
C THR A 184 -3.88 6.47 2.87
N SER A 185 -3.06 7.34 3.45
CA SER A 185 -3.03 8.78 3.23
C SER A 185 -1.59 9.27 3.11
N SER A 186 -1.43 10.51 2.66
CA SER A 186 -0.13 11.19 2.57
C SER A 186 -0.11 12.43 3.46
N LYS A 187 1.04 12.73 4.08
CA LYS A 187 1.20 13.92 4.92
C LYS A 187 2.48 14.66 4.59
N THR A 188 2.37 15.95 4.27
CA THR A 188 3.52 16.84 4.19
C THR A 188 3.88 17.34 5.59
N LYS A 189 5.16 17.29 5.93
CA LYS A 189 5.73 17.80 7.18
C LYS A 189 6.79 18.84 6.84
N THR A 190 6.67 20.02 7.43
CA THR A 190 7.72 21.04 7.41
C THR A 190 8.60 20.91 8.64
N ILE A 191 9.91 21.00 8.46
CA ILE A 191 10.92 21.02 9.52
C ILE A 191 11.88 22.19 9.31
N THR A 192 12.59 22.59 10.35
CA THR A 192 13.66 23.59 10.25
C THR A 192 15.02 22.88 10.20
N VAL A 193 15.75 23.06 9.11
CA VAL A 193 17.10 22.52 8.90
C VAL A 193 18.12 23.64 9.15
N ASN A 194 18.94 23.47 10.19
CA ASN A 194 20.04 24.39 10.50
C ASN A 194 21.31 23.95 9.76
N VAL A 195 21.97 24.90 9.09
CA VAL A 195 23.20 24.68 8.33
C VAL A 195 24.31 25.59 8.91
N PRO A 196 25.25 25.04 9.70
CA PRO A 196 26.37 25.80 10.26
C PRO A 196 27.19 26.55 9.19
N ALA A 197 27.90 27.59 9.61
CA ALA A 197 28.87 28.29 8.76
C ALA A 197 29.91 27.32 8.16
N HIS A 198 30.33 27.58 6.93
CA HIS A 198 31.33 26.79 6.18
C HIS A 198 31.10 25.26 6.18
N SER A 199 29.82 24.82 6.13
CA SER A 199 29.45 23.42 6.25
C SER A 199 28.55 22.91 5.12
N LEU A 200 28.56 21.58 4.93
CA LEU A 200 27.59 20.85 4.11
C LEU A 200 26.55 20.22 5.05
N VAL A 201 25.27 20.32 4.69
CA VAL A 201 24.18 19.51 5.27
C VAL A 201 23.41 18.84 4.14
N VAL A 202 23.24 17.53 4.25
CA VAL A 202 22.48 16.70 3.32
C VAL A 202 21.28 16.10 4.05
N PHE A 203 20.08 16.28 3.51
CA PHE A 203 18.84 15.79 4.11
C PHE A 203 18.35 14.52 3.42
N TYR A 204 17.99 13.53 4.22
CA TYR A 204 17.53 12.22 3.77
C TYR A 204 16.20 11.85 4.43
N GLN A 205 15.26 11.35 3.64
CA GLN A 205 14.04 10.69 4.12
C GLN A 205 14.14 9.18 3.91
N ARG A 206 13.68 8.38 4.88
CA ARG A 206 13.70 6.92 4.80
C ARG A 206 12.59 6.43 3.89
N ARG A 207 12.91 5.47 3.02
CA ARG A 207 11.96 4.76 2.16
C ARG A 207 12.12 3.26 2.32
N PHE A 208 11.01 2.55 2.34
CA PHE A 208 10.98 1.09 2.36
C PHE A 208 10.44 0.57 1.03
N ASP A 209 11.19 -0.30 0.36
CA ASP A 209 10.81 -0.93 -0.89
C ASP A 209 10.39 -2.39 -0.61
N PHE A 210 9.15 -2.72 -0.96
CA PHE A 210 8.54 -4.04 -0.76
C PHE A 210 8.16 -4.72 -2.07
N ARG A 211 8.12 -6.05 -2.04
CA ARG A 211 7.49 -6.91 -3.03
C ARG A 211 6.46 -7.78 -2.34
N ASP A 212 5.22 -7.78 -2.83
CA ASP A 212 4.20 -8.74 -2.37
C ASP A 212 4.03 -9.85 -3.41
N GLU A 213 4.00 -11.11 -2.95
CA GLU A 213 3.56 -12.27 -3.71
C GLU A 213 2.15 -12.66 -3.22
N VAL A 214 1.15 -12.48 -4.07
CA VAL A 214 -0.26 -12.74 -3.75
C VAL A 214 -0.73 -13.99 -4.47
N THR A 215 -1.22 -14.96 -3.72
CA THR A 215 -1.91 -16.16 -4.24
C THR A 215 -3.36 -16.14 -3.78
N PHE A 216 -4.23 -16.98 -4.35
CA PHE A 216 -5.67 -16.88 -4.13
C PHE A 216 -6.28 -18.19 -3.65
N ILE A 217 -7.27 -18.08 -2.76
CA ILE A 217 -8.10 -19.17 -2.28
C ILE A 217 -9.56 -18.86 -2.66
N CYS A 218 -10.24 -19.82 -3.27
CA CYS A 218 -11.68 -19.86 -3.42
C CYS A 218 -12.26 -20.68 -2.26
N ASP A 219 -13.31 -20.19 -1.63
CA ASP A 219 -14.09 -20.85 -0.59
C ASP A 219 -15.53 -20.94 -1.10
N ALA A 220 -16.00 -22.15 -1.39
CA ALA A 220 -17.36 -22.41 -1.86
C ALA A 220 -17.74 -23.87 -1.63
N TRP A 221 -19.03 -24.20 -1.63
CA TRP A 221 -19.52 -25.58 -1.47
C TRP A 221 -18.93 -26.32 -0.25
N GLY A 222 -18.63 -25.58 0.83
CA GLY A 222 -18.06 -26.12 2.08
C GLY A 222 -16.58 -26.49 2.02
N GLN A 223 -15.81 -26.03 1.02
CA GLN A 223 -14.39 -26.35 0.88
C GLN A 223 -13.55 -25.13 0.44
N TYR A 224 -12.28 -25.15 0.85
CA TYR A 224 -11.26 -24.20 0.43
C TYR A 224 -10.34 -24.82 -0.63
N TRP A 225 -10.13 -24.12 -1.73
CA TRP A 225 -9.15 -24.49 -2.76
C TRP A 225 -8.22 -23.33 -3.08
N ASN A 226 -6.92 -23.60 -3.19
CA ASN A 226 -6.02 -22.68 -3.89
C ASN A 226 -6.45 -22.59 -5.35
N ILE A 227 -6.34 -21.41 -5.96
CA ILE A 227 -6.69 -21.24 -7.37
C ILE A 227 -5.47 -21.54 -8.24
N GLY A 228 -5.53 -22.67 -8.95
CA GLY A 228 -4.59 -23.05 -10.00
C GLY A 228 -4.83 -22.27 -11.31
N PRO A 229 -3.97 -22.43 -12.32
CA PRO A 229 -4.07 -21.71 -13.59
C PRO A 229 -5.24 -22.23 -14.44
N TRP A 230 -5.48 -21.59 -15.59
CA TRP A 230 -6.35 -22.18 -16.61
C TRP A 230 -5.77 -23.51 -17.10
N GLY A 231 -6.59 -24.55 -17.16
CA GLY A 231 -6.20 -25.89 -17.62
C GLY A 231 -5.42 -26.74 -16.61
N GLY A 232 -4.88 -26.16 -15.53
CA GLY A 232 -3.91 -26.82 -14.65
C GLY A 232 -4.14 -26.61 -13.15
N TYR A 233 -3.31 -27.29 -12.34
CA TYR A 233 -3.30 -27.19 -10.88
C TYR A 233 -2.02 -26.56 -10.32
N THR A 234 -1.01 -26.29 -11.16
CA THR A 234 0.29 -25.77 -10.74
C THR A 234 0.97 -25.05 -11.92
N PRO A 235 1.79 -24.00 -11.68
CA PRO A 235 1.95 -23.26 -10.42
C PRO A 235 0.67 -22.52 -10.05
N LEU A 236 0.46 -22.19 -8.77
CA LEU A 236 -0.71 -21.41 -8.34
C LEU A 236 -0.81 -20.08 -9.10
N VAL A 237 -2.03 -19.61 -9.32
CA VAL A 237 -2.24 -18.25 -9.85
C VAL A 237 -1.69 -17.27 -8.84
N GLN A 238 -0.71 -16.47 -9.29
CA GLN A 238 0.03 -15.53 -8.46
C GLN A 238 0.05 -14.15 -9.12
N LYS A 239 -0.16 -13.11 -8.31
CA LYS A 239 0.09 -11.72 -8.68
C LYS A 239 1.26 -11.19 -7.86
N ASN A 240 2.18 -10.50 -8.51
CA ASN A 240 3.26 -9.80 -7.83
C ASN A 240 2.97 -8.30 -7.83
N THR A 241 3.26 -7.62 -6.71
CA THR A 241 3.24 -6.16 -6.66
C THR A 241 4.58 -5.63 -6.17
N GLN A 242 4.84 -4.35 -6.46
CA GLN A 242 5.97 -3.61 -5.89
C GLN A 242 5.43 -2.33 -5.26
N VAL A 243 5.88 -2.05 -4.04
CA VAL A 243 5.38 -0.95 -3.22
C VAL A 243 6.56 -0.18 -2.64
N GLN A 244 6.48 1.15 -2.66
CA GLN A 244 7.45 2.04 -2.03
C GLN A 244 6.72 2.88 -0.98
N ILE A 245 7.20 2.88 0.26
CA ILE A 245 6.64 3.69 1.34
C ILE A 245 7.67 4.74 1.77
N MET A 246 7.34 6.01 1.57
CA MET A 246 8.08 7.16 2.10
C MET A 246 7.67 7.34 3.57
N ALA A 247 8.56 7.01 4.49
CA ALA A 247 8.29 7.02 5.93
C ALA A 247 8.42 8.43 6.53
N GLU A 248 7.90 8.60 7.75
CA GLU A 248 8.05 9.83 8.55
C GLU A 248 9.46 10.03 9.12
N GLU A 249 10.36 9.06 8.90
CA GLU A 249 11.72 9.03 9.42
C GLU A 249 12.68 9.79 8.48
N TYR A 250 13.51 10.65 9.06
CA TYR A 250 14.51 11.44 8.33
C TYR A 250 15.80 11.57 9.14
N PHE A 251 16.89 11.99 8.48
CA PHE A 251 18.09 12.46 9.16
C PHE A 251 18.89 13.45 8.29
N THR A 252 19.82 14.16 8.93
CA THR A 252 20.78 15.05 8.28
C THR A 252 22.20 14.54 8.43
N SER A 253 23.03 14.70 7.40
CA SER A 253 24.45 14.31 7.40
C SER A 253 25.35 15.46 6.94
N SER A 254 26.55 15.56 7.50
CA SER A 254 27.60 16.49 7.04
C SER A 254 28.32 16.02 5.77
N LYS A 255 28.09 14.76 5.35
CA LYS A 255 28.64 14.15 4.14
C LYS A 255 27.54 13.44 3.33
N LYS A 256 27.69 13.39 2.02
CA LYS A 256 26.82 12.53 1.19
C LYS A 256 27.08 11.07 1.52
N LEU A 257 26.02 10.27 1.64
CA LEU A 257 26.16 8.82 1.77
C LEU A 257 26.62 8.20 0.43
N PRO A 258 27.54 7.21 0.44
CA PRO A 258 27.80 6.35 -0.71
C PRO A 258 26.58 5.52 -1.11
N SER A 259 26.55 5.04 -2.35
CA SER A 259 25.40 4.31 -2.94
C SER A 259 25.03 3.00 -2.21
N GLY A 260 25.99 2.35 -1.56
CA GLY A 260 25.81 1.00 -0.99
C GLY A 260 25.85 -0.10 -2.06
N PRO A 261 25.30 -1.30 -1.77
CA PRO A 261 24.44 -1.58 -0.62
C PRO A 261 25.20 -1.80 0.70
N GLY A 262 24.64 -1.29 1.79
CA GLY A 262 24.88 -1.81 3.14
C GLY A 262 24.01 -3.05 3.41
N SER A 263 24.27 -3.72 4.53
CA SER A 263 23.53 -4.91 4.98
C SER A 263 22.55 -4.56 6.09
N VAL A 264 21.40 -5.25 6.17
CA VAL A 264 20.41 -5.12 7.26
C VAL A 264 19.86 -6.47 7.69
N THR A 265 19.89 -6.75 8.98
CA THR A 265 19.24 -7.90 9.61
C THR A 265 17.78 -7.58 9.87
N THR A 266 16.88 -8.52 9.59
CA THR A 266 15.43 -8.30 9.61
C THR A 266 14.69 -9.50 10.21
N SER A 267 13.49 -9.28 10.75
CA SER A 267 12.61 -10.35 11.22
C SER A 267 12.03 -11.16 10.06
N TYR A 268 11.99 -12.49 10.22
CA TYR A 268 11.33 -13.39 9.27
C TYR A 268 9.99 -13.92 9.81
N VAL A 269 8.98 -13.98 8.95
CA VAL A 269 7.64 -14.50 9.26
C VAL A 269 7.34 -15.72 8.39
N SER A 270 6.62 -16.70 8.93
CA SER A 270 6.14 -17.88 8.19
C SER A 270 5.22 -17.51 7.02
N ARG A 271 4.96 -18.46 6.10
CA ARG A 271 4.12 -18.22 4.91
C ARG A 271 2.66 -18.09 5.32
N ALA A 272 1.88 -17.25 4.64
CA ALA A 272 0.43 -17.25 4.77
C ALA A 272 -0.11 -18.66 4.50
N ARG A 273 -1.01 -19.15 5.36
CA ARG A 273 -1.60 -20.50 5.20
C ARG A 273 -2.37 -20.57 3.87
N LEU A 274 -2.01 -21.56 3.07
CA LEU A 274 -2.72 -21.95 1.86
C LEU A 274 -3.79 -22.99 2.18
N ALA A 275 -4.72 -23.25 1.25
CA ALA A 275 -5.61 -24.39 1.34
C ALA A 275 -4.84 -25.70 1.09
N ASP A 276 -5.35 -26.82 1.60
CA ASP A 276 -4.67 -28.13 1.49
C ASP A 276 -4.82 -28.75 0.08
N THR A 277 -5.74 -28.23 -0.74
CA THR A 277 -5.97 -28.68 -2.12
C THR A 277 -6.01 -27.50 -3.11
N THR A 278 -5.79 -27.80 -4.40
CA THR A 278 -5.82 -26.81 -5.49
C THR A 278 -6.88 -27.17 -6.51
N ARG A 279 -7.56 -26.16 -7.05
CA ARG A 279 -8.61 -26.31 -8.07
C ARG A 279 -8.26 -25.45 -9.28
N LYS A 280 -8.42 -26.00 -10.50
CA LYS A 280 -8.18 -25.28 -11.75
C LYS A 280 -9.03 -24.02 -11.84
N ARG A 281 -8.55 -22.97 -12.51
CA ARG A 281 -9.26 -21.68 -12.59
C ARG A 281 -10.64 -21.79 -13.24
N GLU A 282 -10.78 -22.60 -14.29
CA GLU A 282 -12.08 -22.86 -14.94
C GLU A 282 -13.15 -23.36 -13.96
N ASN A 283 -12.72 -24.13 -12.95
CA ASN A 283 -13.57 -24.91 -12.05
C ASN A 283 -13.94 -24.18 -10.75
N VAL A 284 -13.37 -23.00 -10.47
CA VAL A 284 -13.82 -22.16 -9.34
C VAL A 284 -15.05 -21.33 -9.73
N THR A 285 -15.66 -20.65 -8.76
CA THR A 285 -16.90 -19.89 -8.95
C THR A 285 -16.74 -18.77 -10.00
N GLN A 286 -17.87 -18.35 -10.60
CA GLN A 286 -17.82 -17.30 -11.62
C GLN A 286 -17.39 -15.95 -11.03
N ARG A 287 -17.75 -15.63 -9.77
CA ARG A 287 -17.25 -14.41 -9.12
C ARG A 287 -15.76 -14.46 -8.87
N SER A 288 -15.22 -15.60 -8.44
CA SER A 288 -13.76 -15.78 -8.30
C SER A 288 -13.03 -15.58 -9.62
N LYS A 289 -13.55 -16.16 -10.73
CA LYS A 289 -13.00 -15.93 -12.08
C LYS A 289 -13.04 -14.46 -12.48
N ASN A 290 -14.18 -13.78 -12.28
CA ASN A 290 -14.35 -12.37 -12.60
C ASN A 290 -13.44 -11.46 -11.75
N MET A 291 -13.27 -11.77 -10.46
CA MET A 291 -12.40 -11.02 -9.55
C MET A 291 -10.92 -11.13 -9.94
N LEU A 292 -10.46 -12.32 -10.35
CA LEU A 292 -9.12 -12.50 -10.91
C LEU A 292 -8.90 -11.64 -12.16
N VAL A 293 -9.90 -11.59 -13.07
CA VAL A 293 -9.82 -10.73 -14.28
C VAL A 293 -9.68 -9.25 -13.91
N LYS A 294 -10.43 -8.76 -12.91
CA LYS A 294 -10.29 -7.38 -12.41
C LYS A 294 -8.88 -7.11 -11.85
N MET A 295 -8.30 -8.08 -11.15
CA MET A 295 -6.92 -8.03 -10.66
C MET A 295 -5.85 -8.28 -11.76
N GLY A 296 -6.24 -8.26 -13.04
CA GLY A 296 -5.34 -8.40 -14.19
C GLY A 296 -4.66 -9.76 -14.25
N LEU A 297 -5.44 -10.84 -14.12
CA LEU A 297 -5.02 -12.23 -14.24
C LEU A 297 -5.93 -12.98 -15.21
#